data_AF-A0A4S8PAE6-F1
#
_entry.id   AF-A0A4S8PAE6-F1
#
_cell.length_a   1.000
_cell.length_b   1.000
_cell.length_c   1.000
_cell.angle_alpha   90.00
_cell.angle_beta   90.00
_cell.angle_gamma   90.00
#
_symmetry.space_group_name_H-M   'P 1'
#
loop_
_entity.id
_entity.type
_entity.pdbx_description
1 polymer ?
#
loop_
_entity_poly.entity_id
_entity_poly.type
_entity_poly.pdbx_seq_one_letter_code
_entity_poly.pdbx_strand_id
1 'polypeptide(L)'
;MAKRNKGGIHPILDKTTSRVFHALASDPRRMMLAHLAQSSLTAGEIAARFDMAKPSISQHLSILENAELIEGQKKGQYIHYRLKPPALRQALDAMLSTLEPADAADIPGETEAIAGTTTASAARPTRAAKADKKPAPAERKEKPTKQAKEKVETPEVALPPLPRQMGLLDLLGMEA
;
A
#
# COMPACT_ATOMS: atom_id res chain seq x y z
N MET A 1 -30.33 16.00 34.91
CA MET A 1 -30.87 15.59 33.58
C MET A 1 -29.72 15.19 32.68
N ALA A 2 -29.59 13.91 32.31
CA ALA A 2 -28.52 13.45 31.44
C ALA A 2 -28.83 13.82 29.98
N LYS A 3 -27.96 14.65 29.37
CA LYS A 3 -28.15 15.17 28.00
C LYS A 3 -27.76 14.12 26.95
N ARG A 4 -28.57 13.05 26.85
CA ARG A 4 -28.56 12.11 25.71
C ARG A 4 -28.95 12.87 24.45
N ASN A 5 -27.97 13.42 23.73
CA ASN A 5 -28.18 14.01 22.40
C ASN A 5 -26.88 14.10 21.61
N LYS A 6 -26.59 13.05 20.84
CA LYS A 6 -26.04 13.13 19.49
C LYS A 6 -26.48 11.86 18.75
N GLY A 7 -26.92 11.98 17.50
CA GLY A 7 -27.32 10.83 16.70
C GLY A 7 -26.18 9.81 16.67
N GLY A 8 -26.41 8.64 17.23
CA GLY A 8 -25.35 7.69 17.59
C GLY A 8 -24.76 7.01 16.36
N ILE A 9 -23.72 7.61 15.77
CA ILE A 9 -22.81 6.85 14.92
C ILE A 9 -22.16 5.80 15.83
N HIS A 10 -22.48 4.52 15.62
CA HIS A 10 -21.83 3.42 16.34
C HIS A 10 -20.31 3.55 16.18
N PRO A 11 -19.49 3.20 17.20
CA PRO A 11 -18.04 3.44 17.17
C PRO A 11 -17.34 2.74 15.98
N ILE A 12 -17.90 1.63 15.49
CA ILE A 12 -17.46 0.94 14.26
C ILE A 12 -17.75 1.72 12.96
N LEU A 13 -18.79 2.57 12.94
CA LEU A 13 -19.22 3.39 11.80
C LEU A 13 -18.53 4.77 11.74
N ASP A 14 -17.57 5.07 12.65
CA ASP A 14 -16.79 6.30 12.51
C ASP A 14 -15.92 6.27 11.25
N LYS A 15 -15.69 7.47 10.69
CA LYS A 15 -14.86 7.68 9.50
C LYS A 15 -13.41 7.26 9.74
N THR A 16 -12.89 7.40 10.95
CA THR A 16 -11.52 7.01 11.32
C THR A 16 -11.37 5.50 11.31
N THR A 17 -12.26 4.80 12.03
CA THR A 17 -12.37 3.33 12.05
C THR A 17 -12.51 2.76 10.64
N SER A 18 -13.39 3.35 9.83
CA SER A 18 -13.60 2.96 8.43
C SER A 18 -12.33 3.10 7.57
N ARG A 19 -11.55 4.19 7.76
CA ARG A 19 -10.27 4.38 7.04
C ARG A 19 -9.21 3.38 7.46
N VAL A 20 -9.12 3.06 8.75
CA VAL A 20 -8.19 2.05 9.27
C VAL A 20 -8.48 0.69 8.65
N PHE A 21 -9.72 0.19 8.73
CA PHE A 21 -10.06 -1.10 8.13
C PHE A 21 -9.93 -1.10 6.60
N HIS A 22 -10.34 -0.02 5.92
CA HIS A 22 -10.11 0.12 4.49
C HIS A 22 -8.61 0.05 4.14
N ALA A 23 -7.72 0.63 4.95
CA ALA A 23 -6.27 0.56 4.75
C ALA A 23 -5.71 -0.85 5.01
N LEU A 24 -6.17 -1.56 6.04
CA LEU A 24 -5.71 -2.92 6.36
C LEU A 24 -6.18 -3.99 5.36
N ALA A 25 -7.26 -3.73 4.60
CA ALA A 25 -7.82 -4.65 3.61
C ALA A 25 -6.90 -5.00 2.42
N SER A 26 -5.67 -4.46 2.33
CA SER A 26 -4.73 -4.72 1.22
C SER A 26 -3.42 -5.32 1.72
N ASP A 27 -3.05 -6.44 1.12
CA ASP A 27 -1.88 -7.24 1.45
C ASP A 27 -0.55 -6.45 1.43
N PRO A 28 -0.18 -5.71 0.35
CA PRO A 28 1.04 -4.91 0.37
C PRO A 28 1.04 -3.83 1.46
N ARG A 29 -0.12 -3.26 1.81
CA ARG A 29 -0.20 -2.31 2.94
C ARG A 29 0.03 -2.99 4.29
N ARG A 30 -0.46 -4.22 4.51
CA ARG A 30 -0.13 -5.00 5.72
C ARG A 30 1.35 -5.39 5.77
N MET A 31 1.96 -5.74 4.65
CA MET A 31 3.41 -6.00 4.57
C MET A 31 4.25 -4.75 4.87
N MET A 32 3.86 -3.58 4.36
CA MET A 32 4.52 -2.30 4.70
C MET A 32 4.48 -2.02 6.20
N LEU A 33 3.33 -2.22 6.85
CA LEU A 33 3.18 -2.07 8.30
C LEU A 33 4.08 -3.07 9.05
N ALA A 34 4.20 -4.31 8.59
CA ALA A 34 5.08 -5.32 9.20
C ALA A 34 6.57 -4.98 9.10
N HIS A 35 7.00 -4.29 8.04
CA HIS A 35 8.37 -3.75 7.94
C HIS A 35 8.56 -2.51 8.83
N LEU A 36 7.58 -1.61 8.87
CA LEU A 36 7.61 -0.39 9.70
C LEU A 36 7.49 -0.67 11.20
N ALA A 37 6.98 -1.84 11.60
CA ALA A 37 7.00 -2.32 12.97
C ALA A 37 8.41 -2.69 13.47
N GLN A 38 9.33 -3.03 12.56
CA GLN A 38 10.71 -3.41 12.91
C GLN A 38 11.66 -2.21 12.95
N SER A 39 11.44 -1.23 12.09
CA SER A 39 12.34 -0.08 11.89
C SER A 39 11.64 1.08 11.18
N SER A 40 12.09 2.32 11.41
CA SER A 40 11.65 3.46 10.61
C SER A 40 12.35 3.43 9.24
N LEU A 41 11.60 3.51 8.14
CA LEU A 41 12.10 3.34 6.78
C LEU A 41 11.67 4.48 5.86
N THR A 42 12.51 4.84 4.92
CA THR A 42 12.18 5.79 3.85
C THR A 42 11.34 5.13 2.75
N ALA A 43 10.63 5.93 1.95
CA ALA A 43 9.89 5.43 0.78
C ALA A 43 10.77 4.63 -0.20
N GLY A 44 12.06 4.96 -0.31
CA GLY A 44 13.03 4.23 -1.14
C GLY A 44 13.37 2.84 -0.56
N GLU A 45 13.66 2.76 0.73
CA GLU A 45 13.94 1.49 1.43
C GLU A 45 12.72 0.58 1.51
N ILE A 46 11.51 1.16 1.58
CA ILE A 46 10.26 0.41 1.46
C ILE A 46 10.12 -0.11 0.02
N ALA A 47 10.26 0.74 -1.00
CA ALA A 47 10.14 0.34 -2.40
C ALA A 47 11.13 -0.78 -2.79
N ALA A 48 12.33 -0.81 -2.21
CA ALA A 48 13.31 -1.87 -2.43
C ALA A 48 12.89 -3.26 -1.91
N ARG A 49 11.79 -3.36 -1.12
CA ARG A 49 11.26 -4.61 -0.57
C ARG A 49 10.04 -5.16 -1.33
N PHE A 50 9.63 -4.52 -2.42
CA PHE A 50 8.45 -4.89 -3.21
C PHE A 50 8.75 -4.86 -4.70
N ASP A 51 8.29 -5.89 -5.43
CA ASP A 51 8.29 -5.93 -6.90
C ASP A 51 7.17 -5.07 -7.50
N MET A 52 7.08 -3.81 -7.08
CA MET A 52 6.03 -2.86 -7.47
C MET A 52 6.61 -1.51 -7.92
N ALA A 53 5.89 -0.82 -8.80
CA ALA A 53 6.31 0.50 -9.28
C ALA A 53 6.28 1.54 -8.15
N LYS A 54 7.26 2.45 -8.13
CA LYS A 54 7.39 3.53 -7.13
C LYS A 54 6.10 4.35 -6.92
N PRO A 55 5.30 4.71 -7.94
CA PRO A 55 4.01 5.40 -7.74
C PRO A 55 3.01 4.60 -6.89
N SER A 56 2.98 3.27 -7.02
CA SER A 56 2.12 2.39 -6.21
C SER A 56 2.55 2.42 -4.74
N ILE A 57 3.85 2.42 -4.45
CA ILE A 57 4.40 2.53 -3.09
C ILE A 57 3.98 3.86 -2.46
N SER A 58 4.16 4.99 -3.17
CA SER A 58 3.73 6.30 -2.67
C SER A 58 2.23 6.34 -2.39
N GLN A 59 1.40 5.80 -3.29
CA GLN A 59 -0.06 5.72 -3.09
C GLN A 59 -0.43 4.89 -1.86
N HIS A 60 0.23 3.74 -1.64
CA HIS A 60 0.01 2.91 -0.45
C HIS A 60 0.39 3.64 0.84
N LEU A 61 1.54 4.34 0.86
CA LEU A 61 1.97 5.15 2.00
C LEU A 61 1.00 6.28 2.30
N SER A 62 0.53 7.02 1.27
CA SER A 62 -0.48 8.07 1.47
C SER A 62 -1.80 7.52 2.02
N ILE A 63 -2.23 6.31 1.65
CA ILE A 63 -3.45 5.73 2.25
C ILE A 63 -3.23 5.32 3.71
N LEU A 64 -2.06 4.77 4.04
CA LEU A 64 -1.69 4.43 5.42
C LEU A 64 -1.58 5.67 6.32
N GLU A 65 -1.05 6.78 5.79
CA GLU A 65 -0.91 8.06 6.49
C GLU A 65 -2.28 8.74 6.69
N ASN A 66 -3.16 8.73 5.67
CA ASN A 66 -4.56 9.21 5.77
C ASN A 66 -5.43 8.38 6.72
N ALA A 67 -5.04 7.14 7.01
CA ALA A 67 -5.65 6.26 8.02
C ALA A 67 -4.97 6.37 9.39
N GLU A 68 -4.00 7.29 9.55
CA GLU A 68 -3.19 7.48 10.77
C GLU A 68 -2.46 6.23 11.28
N LEU A 69 -2.21 5.24 10.42
CA LEU A 69 -1.48 4.02 10.76
C LEU A 69 0.04 4.21 10.72
N ILE A 70 0.51 5.21 9.99
CA ILE A 70 1.91 5.62 9.90
C ILE A 70 2.03 7.14 10.03
N GLU A 71 3.22 7.62 10.33
CA GLU A 71 3.58 9.05 10.26
C GLU A 71 4.92 9.22 9.54
N GLY A 72 5.02 10.23 8.67
CA GLY A 72 6.26 10.63 8.01
C GLY A 72 7.00 11.73 8.77
N GLN A 73 8.30 11.52 9.06
CA GLN A 73 9.19 12.55 9.61
C GLN A 73 10.32 12.86 8.62
N LYS A 74 10.43 14.14 8.22
CA LYS A 74 11.53 14.60 7.36
C LYS A 74 12.84 14.64 8.15
N LYS A 75 13.88 13.95 7.67
CA LYS A 75 15.25 14.00 8.19
C LYS A 75 16.21 14.25 7.03
N GLY A 76 16.81 15.43 6.99
CA GLY A 76 17.60 15.89 5.86
C GLY A 76 16.78 15.91 4.56
N GLN A 77 17.24 15.19 3.53
CA GLN A 77 16.59 15.10 2.23
C GLN A 77 15.43 14.09 2.19
N TYR A 78 15.37 13.13 3.12
CA TYR A 78 14.43 12.01 3.06
C TYR A 78 13.29 12.12 4.09
N ILE A 79 12.17 11.46 3.80
CA ILE A 79 11.07 11.25 4.75
C ILE A 79 11.16 9.82 5.26
N HIS A 80 11.31 9.66 6.57
CA HIS A 80 11.26 8.37 7.25
C HIS A 80 9.86 8.14 7.79
N TYR A 81 9.23 7.06 7.37
CA TYR A 81 7.96 6.61 7.90
C TYR A 81 8.20 5.73 9.13
N ARG A 82 7.28 5.81 10.11
CA ARG A 82 7.21 4.89 11.25
C ARG A 82 5.76 4.51 11.53
N LEU A 83 5.55 3.38 12.18
CA LEU A 83 4.23 2.93 12.63
C LEU A 83 3.66 3.87 13.71
N LYS A 84 2.36 4.17 13.66
CA LYS A 84 1.62 4.94 14.67
C LYS A 84 0.58 4.03 15.37
N PRO A 85 0.93 3.39 16.50
CA PRO A 85 0.04 2.43 17.18
C PRO A 85 -1.35 2.94 17.67
N PRO A 86 -1.55 4.20 18.10
CA PRO A 86 -2.82 4.63 18.69
C PRO A 86 -4.05 4.47 17.82
N ALA A 87 -3.96 4.80 16.52
CA ALA A 87 -5.11 4.75 15.61
C ALA A 87 -5.61 3.31 15.39
N LEU A 88 -4.68 2.35 15.28
CA LEU A 88 -5.02 0.94 15.16
C LEU A 88 -5.69 0.41 16.44
N ARG A 89 -5.16 0.75 17.61
CA ARG A 89 -5.75 0.34 18.90
C ARG A 89 -7.19 0.83 19.04
N GLN A 90 -7.42 2.13 18.84
CA GLN A 90 -8.76 2.72 18.93
C GLN A 90 -9.77 2.06 17.96
N ALA A 91 -9.36 1.74 16.72
CA ALA A 91 -10.21 1.06 15.76
C ALA A 91 -10.53 -0.40 16.16
N LEU A 92 -9.58 -1.10 16.79
CA LEU A 92 -9.79 -2.46 17.33
C LEU A 92 -10.67 -2.43 18.57
N ASP A 93 -10.42 -1.54 19.53
CA ASP A 93 -11.22 -1.37 20.75
C ASP A 93 -12.68 -1.01 20.40
N ALA A 94 -12.89 -0.15 19.41
CA ALA A 94 -14.20 0.18 18.85
C ALA A 94 -14.93 -1.03 18.22
N MET A 95 -14.21 -1.99 17.63
CA MET A 95 -14.80 -3.20 17.05
C MET A 95 -15.03 -4.29 18.11
N LEU A 96 -14.14 -4.43 19.08
CA LEU A 96 -14.31 -5.37 20.20
C LEU A 96 -15.49 -4.98 21.10
N SER A 97 -15.67 -3.68 21.37
CA SER A 97 -16.85 -3.19 22.12
C SER A 97 -18.20 -3.42 21.44
N THR A 98 -18.24 -3.76 20.14
CA THR A 98 -19.46 -4.22 19.45
C THR A 98 -19.65 -5.74 19.47
N LEU A 99 -18.64 -6.51 19.89
CA LEU A 99 -18.69 -7.97 20.05
C LEU A 99 -18.94 -8.41 21.49
N GLU A 100 -18.81 -7.52 22.47
CA GLU A 100 -19.33 -7.76 23.82
C GLU A 100 -20.83 -7.47 23.83
N PRO A 101 -21.72 -8.48 23.84
CA PRO A 101 -23.14 -8.24 24.01
C PRO A 101 -23.37 -7.66 25.41
N ALA A 102 -24.08 -6.53 25.49
CA ALA A 102 -24.50 -5.95 26.76
C ALA A 102 -25.35 -6.93 27.60
N ASP A 103 -25.98 -7.89 26.92
CA ASP A 103 -26.84 -8.93 27.49
C ASP A 103 -26.29 -10.32 27.12
N ALA A 104 -25.14 -10.71 27.68
CA ALA A 104 -24.62 -12.09 27.63
C ALA A 104 -25.44 -13.07 28.52
N ALA A 105 -26.76 -12.94 28.49
CA ALA A 105 -27.69 -13.56 29.43
C ALA A 105 -28.96 -14.13 28.78
N ASP A 106 -28.91 -14.48 27.48
CA ASP A 106 -29.67 -15.62 26.93
C ASP A 106 -29.23 -15.94 25.50
N ILE A 107 -28.47 -17.03 25.34
CA ILE A 107 -28.42 -17.79 24.08
C ILE A 107 -28.83 -19.23 24.44
N PRO A 108 -30.15 -19.52 24.52
CA PRO A 108 -30.63 -20.86 24.81
C PRO A 108 -30.38 -21.79 23.61
N GLY A 109 -29.29 -22.56 23.71
CA GLY A 109 -29.12 -23.90 23.13
C GLY A 109 -29.33 -24.08 21.62
N GLU A 110 -28.26 -23.90 20.83
CA GLU A 110 -28.10 -24.66 19.59
C GLU A 110 -27.25 -25.92 19.86
N THR A 111 -27.90 -26.97 20.37
CA THR A 111 -27.30 -28.31 20.56
C THR A 111 -28.18 -29.44 20.01
N GLU A 112 -28.93 -29.17 18.94
CA GLU A 112 -29.61 -30.17 18.10
C GLU A 112 -29.60 -29.66 16.64
N ALA A 113 -29.38 -30.45 15.58
CA ALA A 113 -29.04 -31.87 15.50
C ALA A 113 -28.21 -32.18 14.24
N ILE A 114 -27.28 -33.14 14.34
CA ILE A 114 -26.57 -33.75 13.19
C ILE A 114 -27.25 -35.05 12.73
N ALA A 115 -28.32 -34.92 11.93
CA ALA A 115 -28.87 -35.97 11.05
C ALA A 115 -30.03 -35.36 10.23
N GLY A 116 -30.20 -35.56 8.93
CA GLY A 116 -29.39 -36.29 7.93
C GLY A 116 -30.31 -36.79 6.81
N THR A 117 -29.94 -36.61 5.53
CA THR A 117 -30.44 -37.39 4.38
C THR A 117 -29.52 -37.23 3.16
N THR A 118 -28.78 -38.29 2.86
CA THR A 118 -28.07 -38.57 1.61
C THR A 118 -29.11 -38.79 0.48
N THR A 119 -28.93 -38.49 -0.81
CA THR A 119 -28.12 -39.26 -1.80
C THR A 119 -28.38 -38.74 -3.23
N ALA A 120 -27.56 -39.18 -4.21
CA ALA A 120 -27.66 -39.06 -5.68
C ALA A 120 -27.11 -37.74 -6.28
N SER A 121 -25.92 -37.65 -6.88
CA SER A 121 -25.08 -38.55 -7.73
C SER A 121 -25.41 -38.56 -9.22
N ALA A 122 -24.41 -38.19 -10.04
CA ALA A 122 -24.26 -38.31 -11.51
C ALA A 122 -25.33 -37.61 -12.40
N ALA A 123 -25.02 -36.90 -13.49
CA ALA A 123 -23.99 -37.17 -14.50
C ALA A 123 -23.64 -35.92 -15.36
N ARG A 124 -22.54 -36.01 -16.12
CA ARG A 124 -22.05 -35.00 -17.08
C ARG A 124 -22.18 -35.54 -18.52
N PRO A 125 -22.59 -34.71 -19.50
CA PRO A 125 -21.75 -34.47 -20.70
C PRO A 125 -21.67 -32.95 -21.02
N THR A 126 -20.58 -32.27 -21.40
CA THR A 126 -19.57 -32.41 -22.48
C THR A 126 -20.02 -32.05 -23.91
N ARG A 127 -19.14 -31.30 -24.63
CA ARG A 127 -19.15 -30.90 -26.07
C ARG A 127 -20.15 -29.79 -26.46
N ALA A 128 -19.86 -28.92 -27.43
CA ALA A 128 -18.63 -28.56 -28.19
C ALA A 128 -18.87 -27.17 -28.85
N ALA A 129 -17.98 -26.18 -28.77
CA ALA A 129 -16.74 -25.95 -29.56
C ALA A 129 -16.93 -25.39 -30.99
N LYS A 130 -16.47 -24.14 -31.19
CA LYS A 130 -15.73 -23.58 -32.36
C LYS A 130 -15.40 -22.10 -32.06
N ALA A 131 -14.18 -21.53 -32.18
CA ALA A 131 -13.11 -21.61 -33.21
C ALA A 131 -13.64 -21.19 -34.60
N ASP A 132 -13.26 -20.06 -35.20
CA ASP A 132 -11.96 -19.65 -35.77
C ASP A 132 -12.04 -18.12 -36.11
N LYS A 133 -11.01 -17.29 -36.42
CA LYS A 133 -9.53 -17.38 -36.42
C LYS A 133 -8.90 -16.00 -36.77
N LYS A 134 -7.66 -15.74 -36.32
CA LYS A 134 -6.84 -14.53 -36.60
C LYS A 134 -6.34 -14.50 -38.08
N PRO A 135 -6.26 -13.32 -38.73
CA PRO A 135 -4.95 -12.79 -39.15
C PRO A 135 -4.77 -11.25 -39.00
N ALA A 136 -3.50 -10.85 -38.85
CA ALA A 136 -2.95 -9.51 -39.21
C ALA A 136 -2.20 -9.68 -40.57
N PRO A 137 -1.64 -8.67 -41.30
CA PRO A 137 -0.89 -7.50 -40.80
C PRO A 137 -0.93 -6.21 -41.70
N ALA A 138 0.03 -5.28 -41.47
CA ALA A 138 0.48 -4.18 -42.37
C ALA A 138 -0.50 -2.96 -42.55
N GLU A 139 -0.09 -1.71 -42.87
CA GLU A 139 1.23 -1.10 -43.16
C GLU A 139 1.26 0.44 -42.93
N ARG A 140 2.36 1.12 -43.34
CA ARG A 140 2.73 2.55 -43.11
C ARG A 140 2.00 3.59 -43.98
N LYS A 141 1.97 4.85 -43.50
CA LYS A 141 2.31 6.16 -44.17
C LYS A 141 1.95 7.32 -43.22
N GLU A 142 2.87 8.11 -42.66
CA GLU A 142 3.69 9.23 -43.20
C GLU A 142 3.06 10.65 -43.17
N LYS A 143 3.91 11.64 -42.85
CA LYS A 143 3.65 13.04 -42.42
C LYS A 143 3.14 13.98 -43.53
N PRO A 144 2.65 15.21 -43.22
CA PRO A 144 3.52 16.42 -43.05
C PRO A 144 3.28 17.16 -41.69
N THR A 145 4.25 17.79 -41.00
CA THR A 145 5.02 19.04 -41.31
C THR A 145 4.10 20.29 -41.21
N LYS A 146 4.33 21.36 -40.42
CA LYS A 146 5.56 22.17 -40.20
C LYS A 146 5.41 23.22 -39.07
N GLN A 147 6.55 23.63 -38.49
CA GLN A 147 6.88 24.88 -37.73
C GLN A 147 6.76 24.80 -36.19
N ALA A 148 7.75 25.08 -35.32
CA ALA A 148 9.02 25.85 -35.30
C ALA A 148 8.94 27.09 -34.38
N LYS A 149 10.06 27.39 -33.69
CA LYS A 149 10.23 28.33 -32.54
C LYS A 149 9.76 27.71 -31.19
N GLU A 150 10.43 27.91 -30.06
CA GLU A 150 11.48 28.89 -29.72
C GLU A 150 12.61 28.30 -28.86
N LYS A 151 13.75 29.00 -28.82
CA LYS A 151 15.01 28.61 -28.16
C LYS A 151 15.06 29.16 -26.73
N VAL A 152 15.15 28.30 -25.71
CA VAL A 152 15.64 28.70 -24.37
C VAL A 152 16.75 27.74 -23.95
N GLU A 153 17.96 28.27 -24.05
CA GLU A 153 19.22 27.65 -23.64
C GLU A 153 19.44 27.98 -22.16
N THR A 154 19.26 27.00 -21.27
CA THR A 154 19.50 27.18 -19.83
C THR A 154 20.91 26.66 -19.52
N PRO A 155 21.78 27.44 -18.86
CA PRO A 155 23.21 27.17 -18.84
C PRO A 155 23.57 25.88 -18.08
N GLU A 156 24.44 25.09 -18.69
CA GLU A 156 25.12 23.95 -18.07
C GLU A 156 26.01 24.47 -16.93
N VAL A 157 25.57 24.29 -15.68
CA VAL A 157 26.37 24.64 -14.50
C VAL A 157 27.51 23.64 -14.40
N ALA A 158 28.68 24.02 -14.90
CA ALA A 158 29.89 23.23 -14.83
C ALA A 158 30.20 22.87 -13.37
N LEU A 159 30.09 21.58 -13.04
CA LEU A 159 30.65 21.05 -11.78
C LEU A 159 32.17 21.31 -11.81
N PRO A 160 32.77 21.85 -10.72
CA PRO A 160 34.21 21.84 -10.60
C PRO A 160 34.71 20.38 -10.60
N PRO A 161 35.85 20.08 -11.25
CA PRO A 161 36.39 18.73 -11.27
C PRO A 161 36.68 18.26 -9.85
N LEU A 162 36.27 17.02 -9.53
CA LEU A 162 36.57 16.41 -8.24
C LEU A 162 38.08 16.44 -7.99
N PRO A 163 38.55 16.76 -6.77
CA PRO A 163 39.97 16.70 -6.46
C PRO A 163 40.48 15.28 -6.71
N ARG A 164 41.52 15.15 -7.54
CA ARG A 164 42.21 13.88 -7.73
C ARG A 164 42.73 13.43 -6.37
N GLN A 165 42.25 12.29 -5.90
CA GLN A 165 42.83 11.67 -4.72
C GLN A 165 44.28 11.29 -5.07
N MET A 166 45.25 11.98 -4.46
CA MET A 166 46.64 11.54 -4.48
C MET A 166 46.69 10.13 -3.90
N GLY A 167 47.48 9.25 -4.52
CA GLY A 167 47.63 7.90 -4.01
C GLY A 167 48.27 7.95 -2.62
N LEU A 168 47.93 7.01 -1.74
CA LEU A 168 48.51 6.95 -0.40
C LEU A 168 50.06 6.75 -0.44
N LEU A 169 50.60 6.38 -1.60
CA LEU A 169 52.03 6.28 -1.89
C LEU A 169 52.71 7.65 -2.12
N ASP A 170 52.04 8.62 -2.76
CA ASP A 170 52.59 9.98 -2.96
C ASP A 170 52.84 10.69 -1.62
N LEU A 171 52.02 10.39 -0.61
CA LEU A 171 52.10 11.04 0.70
C LEU A 171 53.25 10.53 1.58
N LEU A 172 53.89 9.42 1.20
CA LEU A 172 54.94 8.76 2.00
C LEU A 172 56.35 8.95 1.45
N GLY A 173 56.53 9.65 0.31
CA GLY A 173 57.84 10.10 -0.18
C GLY A 173 58.84 8.98 -0.47
N MET A 174 58.37 7.80 -0.88
CA MET A 174 59.21 6.66 -1.26
C MET A 174 59.19 6.46 -2.77
N GLU A 175 60.05 7.21 -3.46
CA GLU A 175 60.46 6.91 -4.85
C GLU A 175 61.15 5.53 -4.90
N ALA A 176 61.01 4.82 -6.03
CA ALA A 176 61.62 3.52 -6.32
C ALA A 176 62.53 3.59 -7.55
#